data_AF-A0A932RJ36-F1
#
_entry.id   AF-A0A932RJ36-F1
#
_cell.length_a   1.000
_cell.length_b   1.000
_cell.length_c   1.000
_cell.angle_alpha   90.00
_cell.angle_beta   90.00
_cell.angle_gamma   90.00
#
_symmetry.space_group_name_H-M   'P 1'
#
loop_
_entity.id
_entity.type
_entity.pdbx_description
1 polymer ?
#
loop_
_entity_poly.entity_id
_entity_poly.type
_entity_poly.pdbx_seq_one_letter_code
_entity_poly.pdbx_strand_id
1 'polypeptide(L)'
;MLAFFVLIEIGQAQIKISPPWSRPEPPPSPPARPEEEGPPRLSQDPADKTVSGRHFVFVDYEYIFTLELTDNKTPILNFANITDHRHTLSPSHIQLFSRGRRYPVKFLVMDTGNDRETITIPSTKIYAHSSFGYALKGDFNHLDKLDRATVRLNGAVIDLEPVSKNDFEMLAHKINRINLASPDIRDDFRVLRIALKGKRTRPE
;
A
#
# COMPACT_ATOMS: atom_id res chain seq x y z
N MET A 1 -4.41 -3.38 -15.69
CA MET A 1 -3.29 -3.78 -14.82
C MET A 1 -2.38 -2.57 -14.72
N LEU A 2 -2.47 -1.80 -13.64
CA LEU A 2 -1.68 -0.59 -13.46
C LEU A 2 -0.41 -0.98 -12.70
N ALA A 3 0.72 -1.07 -13.40
CA ALA A 3 2.03 -1.16 -12.76
C ALA A 3 2.31 0.21 -12.13
N PHE A 4 2.24 0.30 -10.80
CA PHE A 4 2.17 1.58 -10.08
C PHE A 4 3.46 2.39 -10.01
N PHE A 5 4.58 1.93 -10.58
CA PHE A 5 5.77 2.74 -10.85
C PHE A 5 6.46 2.25 -12.13
N VAL A 6 5.95 2.69 -13.29
CA VAL A 6 6.82 2.97 -14.45
C VAL A 6 6.79 4.47 -14.62
N LEU A 7 7.75 5.18 -14.02
CA LEU A 7 8.14 6.51 -14.50
C LEU A 7 9.55 6.84 -13.99
N ILE A 8 10.48 6.69 -14.93
CA ILE A 8 11.66 7.52 -15.11
C ILE A 8 11.25 9.00 -15.05
N GLU A 9 12.10 9.85 -14.49
CA GLU A 9 11.91 11.30 -14.32
C GLU A 9 11.42 12.09 -15.57
N ILE A 10 10.86 13.28 -15.30
CA ILE A 10 10.98 14.59 -15.97
C ILE A 10 9.59 15.23 -16.23
N GLY A 11 9.41 16.46 -15.72
CA GLY A 11 8.55 17.47 -16.37
C GLY A 11 7.34 17.95 -15.56
N GLN A 12 7.41 19.22 -15.16
CA GLN A 12 6.27 19.97 -14.62
C GLN A 12 5.18 20.19 -15.66
N ALA A 13 3.91 19.99 -15.28
CA ALA A 13 2.77 20.65 -15.92
C ALA A 13 1.59 20.74 -14.94
N GLN A 14 1.22 21.96 -14.59
CA GLN A 14 0.02 22.27 -13.81
C GLN A 14 -1.23 22.21 -14.71
N ILE A 15 -2.27 21.51 -14.27
CA ILE A 15 -3.60 21.57 -14.89
C ILE A 15 -4.57 22.26 -13.93
N LYS A 16 -5.10 23.37 -14.43
CA LYS A 16 -6.09 24.27 -13.82
C LYS A 16 -7.49 23.69 -14.07
N ILE A 17 -8.30 23.53 -13.02
CA ILE A 17 -9.71 23.11 -13.15
C ILE A 17 -10.59 24.19 -12.51
N SER A 18 -11.45 24.81 -13.31
CA SER A 18 -12.53 25.69 -12.84
C SER A 18 -13.80 24.87 -12.58
N PRO A 19 -14.60 25.18 -11.55
CA PRO A 19 -15.79 24.41 -11.21
C PRO A 19 -17.00 24.88 -12.01
N PRO A 20 -18.04 24.04 -12.14
CA PRO A 20 -19.35 24.66 -12.01
C PRO A 20 -20.39 23.79 -11.28
N TRP A 21 -21.45 24.48 -10.82
CA TRP A 21 -22.78 24.01 -10.40
C TRP A 21 -23.03 23.73 -8.91
N SER A 22 -23.60 24.76 -8.28
CA SER A 22 -24.92 24.82 -7.62
C SER A 22 -25.39 23.66 -6.72
N ARG A 23 -25.68 24.04 -5.47
CA ARG A 23 -26.25 23.21 -4.40
C ARG A 23 -27.64 22.67 -4.76
N PRO A 24 -27.93 21.38 -4.54
CA PRO A 24 -29.29 20.89 -4.41
C PRO A 24 -29.86 21.25 -3.03
N GLU A 25 -31.14 21.62 -2.97
CA GLU A 25 -31.89 21.87 -1.74
C GLU A 25 -32.04 20.59 -0.88
N PRO A 26 -32.11 20.72 0.46
CA PRO A 26 -32.27 19.58 1.33
C PRO A 26 -33.69 18.99 1.25
N PRO A 27 -33.85 17.66 1.28
CA PRO A 27 -35.17 17.04 1.33
C PRO A 27 -35.86 17.27 2.69
N PRO A 28 -37.21 17.29 2.73
CA PRO A 28 -37.97 17.48 3.96
C PRO A 28 -37.83 16.28 4.92
N SER A 29 -37.87 16.57 6.22
CA SER A 29 -37.69 15.60 7.30
C SER A 29 -38.83 14.57 7.37
N PRO A 30 -38.53 13.29 7.63
CA PRO A 30 -39.54 12.25 7.79
C PRO A 30 -40.24 12.31 9.17
N PRO A 31 -41.51 11.88 9.26
CA PRO A 31 -42.25 11.84 10.52
C PRO A 31 -41.76 10.70 11.44
N ALA A 32 -41.79 10.96 12.75
CA ALA A 32 -41.38 10.01 13.79
C ALA A 32 -42.48 8.98 14.11
N ARG A 33 -42.07 7.72 14.34
CA ARG A 33 -42.72 6.65 15.16
C ARG A 33 -42.00 5.31 14.95
N PRO A 34 -42.26 4.28 15.78
CA PRO A 34 -42.26 4.18 17.25
C PRO A 34 -41.16 3.19 17.73
N GLU A 35 -40.98 3.05 19.05
CA GLU A 35 -40.00 2.16 19.68
C GLU A 35 -40.19 0.68 19.26
N GLU A 36 -39.14 0.08 18.67
CA GLU A 36 -39.05 -1.36 18.42
C GLU A 36 -37.98 -1.99 19.33
N GLU A 37 -38.34 -3.17 19.85
CA GLU A 37 -37.63 -3.99 20.82
C GLU A 37 -36.18 -4.28 20.44
N GLY A 38 -35.27 -4.15 21.42
CA GLY A 38 -33.84 -4.33 21.22
C GLY A 38 -33.47 -5.76 20.78
N PRO A 39 -32.53 -5.93 19.83
CA PRO A 39 -32.13 -7.26 19.40
C PRO A 39 -31.25 -7.94 20.47
N PRO A 40 -31.24 -9.29 20.52
CA PRO A 40 -30.49 -10.04 21.51
C PRO A 40 -28.99 -9.76 21.36
N ARG A 41 -28.31 -9.63 22.51
CA ARG A 41 -26.85 -9.51 22.59
C ARG A 41 -26.20 -10.74 21.97
N LEU A 42 -25.78 -10.61 20.70
CA LEU A 42 -24.82 -11.51 20.07
C LEU A 42 -23.49 -11.36 20.82
N SER A 43 -23.12 -12.42 21.51
CA SER A 43 -21.79 -12.68 22.05
C SER A 43 -20.71 -12.34 21.01
N GLN A 44 -19.93 -11.29 21.31
CA GLN A 44 -18.70 -10.99 20.60
C GLN A 44 -17.63 -11.98 21.03
N ASP A 45 -17.50 -13.09 20.31
CA ASP A 45 -16.22 -13.79 20.26
C ASP A 45 -15.22 -12.89 19.51
N PRO A 46 -14.05 -12.56 20.09
CA PRO A 46 -12.98 -11.87 19.38
C PRO A 46 -12.25 -12.90 18.50
N ALA A 47 -12.95 -13.46 17.53
CA ALA A 47 -12.28 -14.14 16.42
C ALA A 47 -11.59 -13.03 15.61
N ASP A 48 -10.27 -12.95 15.80
CA ASP A 48 -9.30 -12.23 14.98
C ASP A 48 -9.66 -12.40 13.49
N LYS A 49 -10.51 -11.50 12.97
CA LYS A 49 -10.88 -11.48 11.56
C LYS A 49 -9.64 -11.02 10.81
N THR A 50 -8.79 -11.98 10.47
CA THR A 50 -7.69 -11.76 9.55
C THR A 50 -8.30 -11.35 8.22
N VAL A 51 -8.27 -10.05 7.91
CA VAL A 51 -8.84 -9.50 6.69
C VAL A 51 -7.97 -9.94 5.53
N SER A 52 -8.37 -11.02 4.85
CA SER A 52 -7.67 -11.50 3.66
C SER A 52 -8.00 -10.61 2.47
N GLY A 53 -7.00 -10.26 1.66
CA GLY A 53 -7.16 -9.38 0.52
C GLY A 53 -6.06 -9.54 -0.53
N ARG A 54 -6.06 -8.62 -1.48
CA ARG A 54 -5.05 -8.55 -2.56
C ARG A 54 -4.26 -7.25 -2.57
N HIS A 55 -4.64 -6.30 -1.73
CA HIS A 55 -4.04 -4.97 -1.65
C HIS A 55 -3.66 -4.70 -0.20
N PHE A 56 -2.41 -4.31 0.02
CA PHE A 56 -1.83 -4.10 1.34
C PHE A 56 -1.00 -2.83 1.31
N VAL A 57 -1.04 -2.05 2.39
CA VAL A 57 -0.32 -0.78 2.46
C VAL A 57 0.28 -0.54 3.84
N PHE A 58 1.42 0.11 3.86
CA PHE A 58 1.99 0.73 5.05
C PHE A 58 2.34 2.16 4.69
N VAL A 59 1.98 3.10 5.56
CA VAL A 59 2.22 4.52 5.37
C VAL A 59 2.59 5.12 6.72
N ASP A 60 3.84 5.57 6.86
CA ASP A 60 4.27 6.46 7.92
C ASP A 60 5.02 7.68 7.32
N TYR A 61 5.61 8.52 8.16
CA TYR A 61 6.36 9.70 7.71
C TYR A 61 7.78 9.38 7.22
N GLU A 62 8.25 8.14 7.35
CA GLU A 62 9.58 7.70 6.92
C GLU A 62 9.51 6.85 5.65
N TYR A 63 8.46 6.02 5.54
CA TYR A 63 8.32 4.99 4.53
C TYR A 63 6.89 4.82 4.07
N ILE A 64 6.76 4.49 2.80
CA ILE A 64 5.52 4.01 2.21
C ILE A 64 5.81 2.66 1.57
N PHE A 65 5.00 1.66 1.86
CA PHE A 65 4.98 0.40 1.15
C PHE A 65 3.58 0.14 0.60
N THR A 66 3.50 -0.34 -0.63
CA THR A 66 2.25 -0.85 -1.21
C THR A 66 2.51 -2.21 -1.81
N LEU A 67 1.62 -3.16 -1.58
CA LEU A 67 1.71 -4.49 -2.17
C LEU A 67 0.38 -4.85 -2.83
N GLU A 68 0.44 -5.23 -4.10
CA GLU A 68 -0.69 -5.74 -4.87
C GLU A 68 -0.42 -7.18 -5.32
N LEU A 69 -1.34 -8.10 -5.06
CA LEU A 69 -1.35 -9.42 -5.68
C LEU A 69 -2.20 -9.35 -6.96
N THR A 70 -1.53 -9.36 -8.12
CA THR A 70 -2.19 -9.27 -9.43
C THR A 70 -2.99 -10.54 -9.78
N ASP A 71 -3.85 -10.47 -10.80
CA ASP A 71 -4.70 -11.60 -11.22
C ASP A 71 -3.88 -12.80 -11.68
N ASN A 72 -2.66 -12.54 -12.16
CA ASN A 72 -1.70 -13.54 -12.58
C ASN A 72 -0.89 -14.12 -11.41
N LYS A 73 -1.31 -13.88 -10.16
CA LYS A 73 -0.66 -14.35 -8.92
C LYS A 73 0.77 -13.82 -8.75
N THR A 74 1.08 -12.70 -9.38
CA THR A 74 2.36 -12.00 -9.20
C THR A 74 2.17 -10.88 -8.19
N PRO A 75 2.82 -10.95 -7.01
CA PRO A 75 2.84 -9.83 -6.08
C PRO A 75 3.76 -8.72 -6.61
N ILE A 76 3.30 -7.47 -6.55
CA ILE A 76 4.07 -6.27 -6.88
C ILE A 76 4.23 -5.47 -5.60
N LEU A 77 5.46 -5.26 -5.16
CA LEU A 77 5.80 -4.43 -4.00
C LEU A 77 6.39 -3.11 -4.50
N ASN A 78 5.73 -2.01 -4.18
CA ASN A 78 6.30 -0.68 -4.30
C ASN A 78 6.72 -0.15 -2.94
N PHE A 79 7.71 0.71 -2.96
CA PHE A 79 8.26 1.32 -1.78
C PHE A 79 8.72 2.75 -2.09
N ALA A 80 8.51 3.66 -1.14
CA ALA A 80 9.12 4.99 -1.13
C ALA A 80 9.85 5.24 0.19
N ASN A 81 11.09 5.73 0.09
CA ASN A 81 11.90 6.21 1.19
C ASN A 81 11.82 7.72 1.25
N ILE A 82 11.28 8.24 2.34
CA ILE A 82 11.19 9.68 2.59
C ILE A 82 12.42 10.16 3.38
N THR A 83 13.15 9.25 4.03
CA THR A 83 14.28 9.59 4.91
C THR A 83 15.55 9.94 4.14
N ASP A 84 16.49 10.58 4.84
CA ASP A 84 17.87 10.81 4.39
C ASP A 84 18.76 9.55 4.40
N HIS A 85 18.25 8.43 4.91
CA HIS A 85 19.01 7.21 5.10
C HIS A 85 18.92 6.26 3.90
N ARG A 86 19.95 5.45 3.72
CA ARG A 86 19.95 4.37 2.72
C ARG A 86 19.62 3.05 3.37
N HIS A 87 18.90 2.20 2.66
CA HIS A 87 18.53 0.87 3.14
C HIS A 87 18.86 -0.21 2.11
N THR A 88 18.98 -1.44 2.57
CA THR A 88 19.09 -2.61 1.69
C THR A 88 17.84 -3.45 1.86
N LEU A 89 17.12 -3.68 0.76
CA LEU A 89 15.98 -4.59 0.72
C LEU A 89 16.38 -5.86 -0.02
N SER A 90 16.10 -7.01 0.57
CA SER A 90 16.33 -8.32 -0.02
C SER A 90 15.03 -9.13 -0.02
N PRO A 91 14.91 -10.18 -0.85
CA PRO A 91 13.76 -11.07 -0.83
C PRO A 91 13.44 -11.64 0.56
N SER A 92 14.45 -11.95 1.37
CA SER A 92 14.27 -12.54 2.71
C SER A 92 13.65 -11.58 3.72
N HIS A 93 13.70 -10.27 3.45
CA HIS A 93 13.05 -9.25 4.26
C HIS A 93 11.53 -9.21 4.04
N ILE A 94 11.02 -9.78 2.95
CA ILE A 94 9.60 -9.75 2.60
C ILE A 94 8.98 -11.08 2.97
N GLN A 95 7.86 -11.05 3.71
CA GLN A 95 7.13 -12.25 4.09
C GLN A 95 5.65 -12.10 3.72
N LEU A 96 5.19 -13.03 2.89
CA LEU A 96 3.81 -13.14 2.45
C LEU A 96 3.16 -14.33 3.15
N PHE A 97 1.93 -14.17 3.61
CA PHE A 97 1.18 -15.23 4.29
C PHE A 97 -0.21 -15.39 3.68
N SER A 98 -0.64 -16.64 3.53
CA SER A 98 -2.00 -16.99 3.10
C SER A 98 -2.40 -18.33 3.71
N ARG A 99 -3.58 -18.39 4.31
CA ARG A 99 -4.14 -19.52 5.06
C ARG A 99 -3.17 -20.09 6.08
N GLY A 100 -2.50 -19.21 6.83
CA GLY A 100 -1.47 -19.57 7.81
C GLY A 100 -0.15 -20.10 7.23
N ARG A 101 -0.04 -20.26 5.90
CA ARG A 101 1.19 -20.69 5.22
C ARG A 101 2.02 -19.48 4.81
N ARG A 102 3.33 -19.55 5.03
CA ARG A 102 4.32 -18.58 4.54
C ARG A 102 4.70 -18.89 3.09
N TYR A 103 4.73 -17.85 2.26
CA TYR A 103 5.17 -17.87 0.87
C TYR A 103 6.48 -17.08 0.75
N PRO A 104 7.64 -17.76 0.68
CA PRO A 104 8.93 -17.07 0.62
C PRO A 104 9.13 -16.40 -0.74
N VAL A 105 9.59 -15.15 -0.71
CA VAL A 105 10.06 -14.44 -1.89
C VAL A 105 11.49 -14.89 -2.18
N LYS A 106 11.74 -15.36 -3.40
CA LYS A 106 13.07 -15.83 -3.84
C LYS A 106 13.85 -14.72 -4.54
N PHE A 107 13.17 -13.90 -5.34
CA PHE A 107 13.81 -12.85 -6.12
C PHE A 107 12.96 -11.58 -6.18
N LEU A 108 13.65 -10.44 -6.28
CA LEU A 108 13.05 -9.19 -6.74
C LEU A 108 13.27 -9.08 -8.24
N VAL A 109 12.25 -8.64 -8.96
CA VAL A 109 12.32 -8.47 -10.41
C VAL A 109 11.92 -7.04 -10.74
N MET A 110 12.83 -6.32 -11.38
CA MET A 110 12.56 -4.98 -11.88
C MET A 110 12.09 -5.09 -13.34
N ASP A 111 10.97 -4.44 -13.63
CA ASP A 111 10.50 -4.24 -14.99
C ASP A 111 11.33 -3.11 -15.64
N THR A 112 11.84 -3.37 -16.83
CA THR A 112 12.62 -2.40 -17.62
C THR A 112 11.76 -1.69 -18.67
N GLY A 113 10.45 -1.98 -18.71
CA GLY A 113 9.53 -1.55 -19.77
C GLY A 113 9.51 -2.50 -20.96
N ASN A 114 10.33 -3.55 -20.94
CA ASN A 114 10.34 -4.65 -21.89
C ASN A 114 10.24 -5.96 -21.12
N ASP A 115 9.14 -6.68 -21.30
CA ASP A 115 8.83 -7.93 -20.59
C ASP A 115 9.83 -9.06 -20.84
N ARG A 116 10.62 -8.95 -21.92
CA ARG A 116 11.72 -9.88 -22.24
C ARG A 116 13.03 -9.56 -21.55
N GLU A 117 13.14 -8.39 -20.92
CA GLU A 117 14.38 -7.88 -20.32
C GLU A 117 14.22 -7.59 -18.82
N THR A 118 13.50 -8.47 -18.11
CA THR A 118 13.39 -8.33 -16.65
C THR A 118 14.73 -8.58 -15.98
N ILE A 119 15.11 -7.69 -15.05
CA ILE A 119 16.35 -7.83 -14.28
C ILE A 119 16.04 -8.49 -12.95
N THR A 120 16.69 -9.63 -12.69
CA THR A 120 16.59 -10.33 -11.40
C THR A 120 17.60 -9.74 -10.42
N ILE A 121 17.13 -9.29 -9.27
CA ILE A 121 17.91 -8.56 -8.29
C ILE A 121 17.94 -9.34 -6.97
N PRO A 122 19.12 -9.77 -6.48
CA PRO A 122 19.24 -10.52 -5.23
C PRO A 122 19.05 -9.62 -4.00
N SER A 123 19.37 -8.34 -4.13
CA SER A 123 19.15 -7.29 -3.14
C SER A 123 19.25 -5.93 -3.80
N THR A 124 18.46 -4.97 -3.35
CA THR A 124 18.48 -3.60 -3.88
C THR A 124 18.88 -2.60 -2.80
N LYS A 125 19.64 -1.58 -3.21
CA LYS A 125 19.88 -0.40 -2.38
C LYS A 125 18.78 0.61 -2.63
N ILE A 126 18.10 0.96 -1.56
CA ILE A 126 17.13 2.02 -1.50
C ILE A 126 17.87 3.29 -1.10
N TYR A 127 17.80 4.31 -1.96
CA TYR A 127 18.42 5.60 -1.70
C TYR A 127 17.49 6.52 -0.90
N ALA A 128 18.05 7.57 -0.32
CA ALA A 128 17.27 8.64 0.31
C ALA A 128 16.32 9.28 -0.73
N HIS A 129 15.14 9.71 -0.30
CA HIS A 129 14.15 10.41 -1.13
C HIS A 129 13.85 9.73 -2.48
N SER A 130 13.73 8.39 -2.47
CA SER A 130 13.57 7.59 -3.70
C SER A 130 12.40 6.62 -3.61
N SER A 131 11.90 6.19 -4.77
CA SER A 131 10.84 5.19 -4.87
C SER A 131 11.16 4.14 -5.93
N PHE A 132 10.77 2.89 -5.67
CA PHE A 132 10.98 1.76 -6.58
C PHE A 132 9.82 0.77 -6.51
N GLY A 133 9.60 0.05 -7.60
CA GLY A 133 8.66 -1.06 -7.70
C GLY A 133 9.36 -2.37 -8.10
N TYR A 134 8.97 -3.47 -7.48
CA TYR A 134 9.46 -4.81 -7.79
C TYR A 134 8.31 -5.78 -7.95
N ALA A 135 8.33 -6.56 -9.04
CA ALA A 135 7.62 -7.82 -9.08
C ALA A 135 8.35 -8.83 -8.19
N LEU A 136 7.61 -9.53 -7.35
CA LEU A 136 8.15 -10.57 -6.48
C LEU A 136 8.06 -11.91 -7.20
N LYS A 137 9.14 -12.69 -7.17
CA LYS A 137 9.15 -14.08 -7.68
C LYS A 137 9.35 -15.08 -6.55
N GLY A 138 8.58 -16.17 -6.62
CA GLY A 138 8.57 -17.26 -5.65
C GLY A 138 7.65 -18.39 -6.15
N ASP A 139 7.37 -19.37 -5.29
CA ASP A 139 6.36 -20.39 -5.58
C ASP A 139 4.98 -19.88 -5.13
N PHE A 140 4.28 -19.19 -6.03
CA PHE A 140 3.02 -18.49 -5.75
C PHE A 140 1.81 -19.11 -6.48
N ASN A 141 1.95 -20.32 -7.02
CA ASN A 141 0.89 -20.98 -7.81
C ASN A 141 -0.44 -21.12 -7.06
N HIS A 142 -0.38 -21.20 -5.73
CA HIS A 142 -1.52 -21.34 -4.83
C HIS A 142 -1.85 -20.05 -4.05
N LEU A 143 -1.27 -18.92 -4.45
CA LEU A 143 -1.43 -17.63 -3.79
C LEU A 143 -2.55 -16.83 -4.49
N ASP A 144 -3.80 -17.05 -4.11
CA ASP A 144 -4.95 -16.33 -4.68
C ASP A 144 -5.28 -15.04 -3.90
N LYS A 145 -4.99 -15.06 -2.60
CA LYS A 145 -5.15 -13.94 -1.67
C LYS A 145 -4.10 -14.02 -0.58
N LEU A 146 -3.81 -12.90 0.04
CA LEU A 146 -2.95 -12.80 1.20
C LEU A 146 -3.79 -12.54 2.44
N ASP A 147 -3.35 -13.08 3.56
CA ASP A 147 -3.91 -12.75 4.88
C ASP A 147 -3.03 -11.73 5.60
N ARG A 148 -1.72 -11.72 5.28
CA ARG A 148 -0.74 -10.80 5.86
C ARG A 148 0.45 -10.62 4.93
N ALA A 149 1.01 -9.41 4.95
CA ALA A 149 2.28 -9.09 4.31
C ALA A 149 3.13 -8.27 5.27
N THR A 150 4.40 -8.67 5.44
CA THR A 150 5.34 -7.93 6.28
C THR A 150 6.64 -7.65 5.55
N VAL A 151 7.29 -6.54 5.90
CA VAL A 151 8.62 -6.17 5.44
C VAL A 151 9.51 -5.92 6.65
N ARG A 152 10.70 -6.50 6.67
CA ARG A 152 11.73 -6.21 7.67
C ARG A 152 12.68 -5.13 7.13
N LEU A 153 12.80 -4.03 7.86
CA LEU A 153 13.68 -2.92 7.46
C LEU A 153 14.32 -2.32 8.72
N ASN A 154 15.65 -2.22 8.74
CA ASN A 154 16.44 -1.67 9.86
C ASN A 154 16.07 -2.27 11.23
N GLY A 155 15.96 -3.60 11.30
CA GLY A 155 15.56 -4.31 12.52
C GLY A 155 14.07 -4.22 12.86
N ALA A 156 13.33 -3.26 12.28
CA ALA A 156 11.88 -3.16 12.49
C ALA A 156 11.11 -4.16 11.61
N VAL A 157 9.99 -4.66 12.14
CA VAL A 157 8.97 -5.39 11.39
C VAL A 157 7.85 -4.42 11.04
N ILE A 158 7.63 -4.24 9.73
CA ILE A 158 6.58 -3.42 9.15
C ILE A 158 5.47 -4.35 8.70
N ASP A 159 4.29 -4.24 9.31
CA ASP A 159 3.09 -4.99 8.98
C ASP A 159 2.18 -4.14 8.10
N LEU A 160 1.90 -4.61 6.89
CA LEU A 160 1.07 -3.89 5.94
C LEU A 160 -0.40 -4.19 6.21
N GLU A 161 -1.21 -3.14 6.24
CA GLU A 161 -2.65 -3.20 6.46
C GLU A 161 -3.37 -3.62 5.18
N PRO A 162 -4.26 -4.63 5.22
CA PRO A 162 -5.12 -4.97 4.09
C PRO A 162 -6.11 -3.83 3.82
N VAL A 163 -6.26 -3.45 2.57
CA VAL A 163 -7.18 -2.38 2.13
C VAL A 163 -8.05 -2.82 0.96
N SER A 164 -9.15 -2.10 0.72
CA SER A 164 -9.95 -2.30 -0.48
C SER A 164 -9.18 -1.87 -1.73
N LYS A 165 -9.55 -2.39 -2.90
CA LYS A 165 -8.96 -1.99 -4.19
C LYS A 165 -9.13 -0.48 -4.43
N ASN A 166 -10.31 0.06 -4.15
CA ASN A 166 -10.59 1.48 -4.35
C ASN A 166 -9.73 2.37 -3.43
N ASP A 167 -9.56 1.99 -2.16
CA ASP A 167 -8.69 2.72 -1.24
C ASP A 167 -7.22 2.64 -1.66
N PHE A 168 -6.79 1.47 -2.16
CA PHE A 168 -5.45 1.27 -2.69
C PHE A 168 -5.18 2.19 -3.89
N GLU A 169 -6.09 2.21 -4.88
CA GLU A 169 -5.97 3.05 -6.07
C GLU A 169 -5.99 4.54 -5.71
N MET A 170 -6.91 4.97 -4.84
CA MET A 170 -6.97 6.34 -4.36
C MET A 170 -5.70 6.75 -3.61
N LEU A 171 -5.16 5.87 -2.76
CA LEU A 171 -3.91 6.13 -2.04
C LEU A 171 -2.73 6.22 -3.01
N ALA A 172 -2.64 5.32 -3.99
CA ALA A 172 -1.58 5.37 -5.00
C ALA A 172 -1.60 6.69 -5.79
N HIS A 173 -2.78 7.18 -6.17
CA HIS A 173 -2.92 8.50 -6.81
C HIS A 173 -2.43 9.66 -5.93
N LYS A 174 -2.58 9.56 -4.61
CA LYS A 174 -2.05 10.56 -3.67
C LYS A 174 -0.54 10.44 -3.54
N ILE A 175 -0.01 9.22 -3.39
CA ILE A 175 1.43 8.96 -3.22
C ILE A 175 2.21 9.50 -4.42
N ASN A 176 1.69 9.33 -5.65
CA ASN A 176 2.33 9.82 -6.87
C ASN A 176 2.44 11.35 -6.96
N ARG A 177 1.81 12.08 -6.04
CA ARG A 177 1.86 13.55 -5.97
C ARG A 177 2.74 14.06 -4.84
N ILE A 178 3.31 13.17 -4.03
CA ILE A 178 4.22 13.52 -2.95
C ILE A 178 5.54 13.99 -3.55
N ASN A 179 6.07 15.10 -3.06
CA ASN A 179 7.45 15.48 -3.31
C ASN A 179 8.34 14.81 -2.26
N LEU A 180 8.98 13.70 -2.62
CA LEU A 180 9.85 12.95 -1.70
C LEU A 180 11.05 13.76 -1.19
N ALA A 181 11.45 14.81 -1.90
CA ALA A 181 12.51 15.73 -1.50
C ALA A 181 12.00 16.95 -0.71
N SER A 182 10.72 16.99 -0.36
CA SER A 182 10.14 18.07 0.44
C SER A 182 10.79 18.12 1.82
N PRO A 183 11.26 19.29 2.30
CA PRO A 183 11.80 19.44 3.65
C PRO A 183 10.71 19.26 4.73
N ASP A 184 9.43 19.41 4.37
CA ASP A 184 8.30 19.14 5.25
C ASP A 184 7.30 18.18 4.58
N ILE A 185 7.65 16.89 4.57
CA ILE A 185 6.77 15.84 4.05
C ILE A 185 5.41 15.77 4.76
N ARG A 186 5.32 16.28 6.00
CA ARG A 186 4.07 16.24 6.77
C ARG A 186 3.05 17.20 6.16
N ASP A 187 3.50 18.31 5.56
CA ASP A 187 2.63 19.21 4.83
C ASP A 187 2.03 18.54 3.60
N ASP A 188 2.85 17.83 2.81
CA ASP A 188 2.37 17.04 1.66
C ASP A 188 1.30 16.02 2.09
N PHE A 189 1.54 15.29 3.19
CA PHE A 189 0.57 14.33 3.73
C PHE A 189 -0.73 15.02 4.16
N ARG A 190 -0.64 16.20 4.78
CA ARG A 190 -1.79 17.00 5.20
C ARG A 190 -2.60 17.50 4.01
N VAL A 191 -1.94 18.10 3.03
CA VAL A 191 -2.57 18.64 1.81
C VAL A 191 -3.22 17.54 0.98
N LEU A 192 -2.53 16.41 0.81
CA LEU A 192 -3.02 15.25 0.05
C LEU A 192 -3.98 14.36 0.85
N ARG A 193 -4.18 14.65 2.15
CA ARG A 193 -5.01 13.87 3.09
C ARG A 193 -4.63 12.40 3.06
N ILE A 194 -3.35 12.13 3.25
CA ILE A 194 -2.78 10.79 3.34
C ILE A 194 -2.83 10.36 4.80
N ALA A 195 -3.61 9.32 5.09
CA ALA A 195 -3.69 8.73 6.42
C ALA A 195 -2.54 7.75 6.63
N LEU A 196 -2.03 7.70 7.86
CA LEU A 196 -1.07 6.67 8.26
C LEU A 196 -1.77 5.30 8.32
N LYS A 197 -1.06 4.25 7.90
CA LYS A 197 -1.60 2.89 7.77
C LYS A 197 -0.58 1.82 8.11
N GLY A 198 -1.06 0.68 8.56
CA GLY A 198 -0.21 -0.44 8.99
C GLY A 198 0.47 -0.20 10.33
N LYS A 199 1.39 -1.10 10.70
CA LYS A 199 2.07 -1.08 12.00
C LYS A 199 3.57 -1.28 11.85
N ARG A 200 4.36 -0.58 12.64
CA ARG A 200 5.81 -0.76 12.72
C ARG A 200 6.20 -1.13 14.15
N THR A 201 6.86 -2.27 14.29
CA THR A 201 7.32 -2.79 15.58
C THR A 201 8.84 -2.90 15.55
N ARG A 202 9.52 -2.31 16.54
CA ARG A 202 10.97 -2.50 16.73
C ARG A 202 11.15 -3.58 17.80
N PRO A 203 12.00 -4.59 17.58
CA PRO A 203 12.42 -5.47 18.66
C PRO A 203 13.17 -4.62 19.70
N GLU A 204 12.88 -4.86 20.97
CA GLU A 204 13.59 -4.27 22.12
C GLU A 204 15.06 -4.68 22.16
#